data_AF-A0A918FNT3-F1
#
_entry.id   AF-A0A918FNT3-F1
#
_cell.length_a   1.000
_cell.length_b   1.000
_cell.length_c   1.000
_cell.angle_alpha   90.00
_cell.angle_beta   90.00
_cell.angle_gamma   90.00
#
_symmetry.space_group_name_H-M   'P 1'
#
loop_
_entity.id
_entity.type
_entity.pdbx_description
1 polymer ?
#
loop_
_entity_poly.entity_id
_entity_poly.type
_entity_poly.pdbx_seq_one_letter_code
_entity_poly.pdbx_strand_id
1 'polypeptide(L)' 'MQERNGQAPQQPTPALDAYAQASQNCRDITQQVGVRNCDDDPNWRAAELVAEARFNEAQAAGHSIDEILKAGRKA' A
#
# COMPACT_ATOMS: atom_id res chain seq x y z
N MET A 1 -24.83 10.84 26.57
CA MET A 1 -23.74 10.93 25.58
C MET A 1 -23.00 9.60 25.55
N GLN A 2 -23.33 8.73 24.60
CA GLN A 2 -22.54 7.56 24.17
C GLN A 2 -23.38 6.72 23.21
N GLU A 3 -23.12 6.78 21.90
CA GLU A 3 -23.40 5.68 20.98
C GLU A 3 -22.25 5.59 19.97
N ARG A 4 -21.49 4.49 20.07
CA ARG A 4 -20.54 3.97 19.08
C ARG A 4 -21.31 3.53 17.83
N ASN A 5 -20.58 3.22 16.76
CA ASN A 5 -21.01 2.59 15.50
C ASN A 5 -21.44 3.52 14.37
N GLY A 6 -20.43 3.93 13.60
CA GLY A 6 -20.60 4.38 12.22
C GLY A 6 -19.29 4.20 11.47
N GLN A 7 -18.71 2.99 11.47
CA GLN A 7 -17.71 2.64 10.46
C GLN A 7 -18.41 2.74 9.11
N ALA A 8 -18.35 3.93 8.51
CA ALA A 8 -18.73 4.11 7.12
C ALA A 8 -17.89 3.11 6.30
N PRO A 9 -18.49 2.38 5.34
CA PRO A 9 -17.72 1.56 4.42
C PRO A 9 -16.66 2.47 3.79
N GLN A 10 -15.40 2.25 4.15
CA GLN A 10 -14.30 3.14 3.79
C GLN A 10 -14.14 3.06 2.27
N GLN A 11 -14.68 4.08 1.59
CA GLN A 11 -14.50 4.23 0.16
C GLN A 11 -12.99 4.30 -0.11
N PRO A 12 -12.50 3.70 -1.21
CA PRO A 12 -11.09 3.80 -1.56
C PRO A 12 -10.71 5.28 -1.60
N THR A 13 -9.87 5.69 -0.65
CA THR A 13 -9.33 7.04 -0.63
C THR A 13 -8.16 7.10 -1.61
N PRO A 14 -7.81 8.29 -2.13
CA PRO A 14 -6.64 8.45 -2.99
C PRO A 14 -5.35 7.92 -2.34
N ALA A 15 -5.23 7.97 -1.00
CA ALA A 15 -4.07 7.45 -0.28
C ALA A 15 -4.01 5.91 -0.27
N LEU A 16 -5.15 5.23 -0.07
CA LEU A 16 -5.22 3.77 -0.16
C LEU A 16 -5.00 3.28 -1.59
N ASP A 17 -5.52 3.98 -2.59
CA ASP A 17 -5.32 3.66 -4.01
C ASP A 17 -3.85 3.84 -4.42
N ALA A 18 -3.21 4.93 -4.00
CA ALA A 18 -1.80 5.17 -4.25
C ALA A 18 -0.91 4.07 -3.62
N TYR A 19 -1.22 3.64 -2.39
CA TYR A 19 -0.51 2.51 -1.76
C TYR A 19 -0.78 1.20 -2.49
N ALA A 20 -2.01 0.95 -2.92
CA ALA A 20 -2.39 -0.24 -3.69
C ALA A 20 -1.60 -0.31 -5.01
N GLN A 21 -1.52 0.79 -5.74
CA GLN A 21 -0.78 0.87 -6.99
C GLN A 21 0.73 0.71 -6.79
N ALA A 22 1.30 1.33 -5.74
CA ALA A 22 2.71 1.15 -5.40
C ALA A 22 3.03 -0.32 -5.05
N SER A 23 2.15 -0.96 -4.28
CA SER A 23 2.25 -2.38 -3.91
C SER A 23 2.14 -3.30 -5.12
N GLN A 24 1.33 -2.94 -6.12
CA GLN A 24 1.25 -3.66 -7.38
C GLN A 24 2.53 -3.53 -8.19
N ASN A 25 3.09 -2.32 -8.30
CA ASN A 25 4.35 -2.10 -9.01
C ASN A 25 5.50 -2.93 -8.42
N CYS A 26 5.60 -3.04 -7.08
CA CYS A 26 6.56 -3.94 -6.44
C CYS A 26 6.38 -5.39 -6.88
N ARG A 27 5.14 -5.87 -6.98
CA ARG A 27 4.82 -7.23 -7.43
C ARG A 27 5.10 -7.45 -8.91
N ASP A 28 4.79 -6.48 -9.77
CA ASP A 28 5.09 -6.54 -11.19
C ASP A 28 6.59 -6.63 -11.45
N ILE A 29 7.40 -5.81 -10.76
CA ILE A 29 8.86 -5.90 -10.85
C ILE A 29 9.34 -7.24 -10.31
N THR A 30 8.79 -7.70 -9.18
CA THR A 30 9.11 -9.02 -8.61
C THR A 30 8.82 -10.17 -9.58
N GLN A 31 7.75 -10.09 -10.36
CA GLN A 31 7.43 -11.08 -11.39
C GLN A 31 8.39 -11.02 -12.58
N GLN A 32 8.89 -9.84 -12.92
CA GLN A 32 9.84 -9.65 -14.03
C GLN A 32 11.26 -10.12 -13.68
N VAL A 33 11.77 -9.72 -12.51
CA VAL A 33 13.15 -10.01 -12.11
C VAL A 33 13.27 -11.32 -11.32
N GLY A 34 12.15 -11.81 -10.78
CA GLY A 34 12.08 -12.95 -9.88
C GLY A 34 12.46 -12.57 -8.44
N VAL A 35 11.73 -13.13 -7.46
CA VAL A 35 11.90 -12.84 -6.01
C VAL A 35 13.35 -12.87 -5.53
N ARG A 36 14.18 -13.77 -6.08
CA ARG A 36 15.59 -13.93 -5.69
C ARG A 36 16.50 -12.78 -6.13
N ASN A 37 16.06 -11.98 -7.10
CA ASN A 37 16.84 -10.88 -7.66
C ASN A 37 16.28 -9.50 -7.27
N CYS A 38 15.19 -9.46 -6.48
CA CYS A 38 14.55 -8.21 -6.06
C CYS A 38 15.46 -7.32 -5.20
N ASP A 39 16.31 -7.91 -4.35
CA ASP A 39 17.18 -7.16 -3.44
C ASP A 39 18.29 -6.40 -4.20
N ASP A 40 18.75 -6.96 -5.32
CA ASP A 40 19.77 -6.38 -6.20
C ASP A 40 19.16 -5.52 -7.33
N ASP A 41 17.83 -5.53 -7.51
CA ASP A 41 17.17 -4.76 -8.57
C ASP A 41 16.88 -3.32 -8.11
N PRO A 42 17.50 -2.31 -8.75
CA PRO A 42 17.32 -0.92 -8.36
C PRO A 42 15.88 -0.43 -8.58
N ASN A 43 15.13 -1.01 -9.51
CA ASN A 43 13.75 -0.64 -9.75
C ASN A 43 12.84 -1.19 -8.64
N TRP A 44 13.11 -2.41 -8.17
CA TRP A 44 12.39 -2.99 -7.04
C TRP A 44 12.61 -2.17 -5.78
N ARG A 45 13.86 -1.79 -5.48
CA ARG A 45 14.18 -0.93 -4.33
C ARG A 45 13.53 0.46 -4.44
N ALA A 46 13.52 1.04 -5.63
CA ALA A 46 12.81 2.30 -5.87
C ALA A 46 11.28 2.15 -5.67
N ALA A 47 10.69 1.06 -6.14
CA ALA A 47 9.27 0.78 -5.97
C ALA A 47 8.89 0.55 -4.50
N GLU A 48 9.75 -0.13 -3.74
CA GLU A 48 9.59 -0.34 -2.30
C GLU A 48 9.58 1.01 -1.55
N LEU A 49 10.54 1.89 -1.83
CA LEU A 49 10.58 3.24 -1.22
C LEU A 49 9.30 4.05 -1.52
N VAL A 50 8.76 3.91 -2.74
CA VAL A 50 7.47 4.54 -3.08
C VAL A 50 6.34 3.91 -2.28
N ALA A 51 6.29 2.58 -2.15
CA ALA A 51 5.27 1.90 -1.36
C ALA A 51 5.34 2.28 0.13
N GLU A 52 6.53 2.41 0.71
CA GLU A 52 6.72 2.90 2.09
C GLU A 52 6.26 4.35 2.25
N ALA A 53 6.58 5.23 1.28
CA ALA A 53 6.09 6.60 1.30
C ALA A 53 4.56 6.66 1.28
N ARG A 54 3.91 5.89 0.39
CA ARG A 54 2.44 5.81 0.32
C ARG A 54 1.81 5.19 1.55
N PHE A 55 2.47 4.23 2.19
CA PHE A 55 2.04 3.67 3.46
C PHE A 55 2.00 4.74 4.55
N ASN A 56 3.07 5.54 4.66
CA ASN A 56 3.15 6.63 5.63
C ASN A 56 2.12 7.73 5.35
N GLU A 57 1.88 8.07 4.08
CA GLU A 57 0.83 9.01 3.69
C GLU A 57 -0.57 8.51 4.08
N ALA A 58 -0.86 7.22 3.83
CA ALA A 58 -2.15 6.64 4.20
C ALA A 58 -2.33 6.57 5.73
N GLN A 59 -1.27 6.28 6.48
CA GLN A 59 -1.28 6.33 7.94
C GLN A 59 -1.51 7.76 8.45
N ALA A 60 -0.82 8.75 7.88
CA ALA A 60 -0.99 10.16 8.22
C ALA A 60 -2.39 10.69 7.87
N ALA A 61 -3.02 10.13 6.83
CA ALA A 61 -4.41 10.39 6.46
C ALA A 61 -5.44 9.76 7.42
N GLY A 62 -5.00 9.02 8.45
CA GLY A 62 -5.85 8.43 9.48
C GLY A 62 -6.34 7.02 9.17
N HIS A 63 -5.78 6.35 8.16
CA HIS A 63 -6.10 4.95 7.89
C HIS A 63 -5.40 4.02 8.87
N SER A 64 -6.10 2.95 9.25
CA SER A 64 -5.52 1.89 10.07
C SER A 64 -4.51 1.08 9.25
N ILE A 65 -3.47 0.56 9.90
CA ILE A 65 -2.48 -0.31 9.25
C ILE A 65 -3.15 -1.48 8.52
N ASP A 66 -4.18 -2.10 9.11
CA ASP A 66 -4.91 -3.20 8.47
C ASP A 66 -5.56 -2.78 7.14
N GLU A 67 -6.16 -1.60 7.07
CA GLU A 67 -6.79 -1.08 5.86
C GLU A 67 -5.76 -0.84 4.75
N ILE A 68 -4.64 -0.23 5.13
CA ILE A 68 -3.54 0.07 4.21
C ILE A 68 -3.01 -1.25 3.63
N LEU A 69 -2.65 -2.21 4.49
CA LEU A 69 -2.18 -3.54 4.07
C LEU A 69 -3.22 -4.32 3.28
N LYS A 70 -4.52 -4.11 3.53
CA LYS A 70 -5.60 -4.73 2.75
C LYS A 70 -5.71 -4.11 1.36
N ALA A 71 -5.50 -2.81 1.21
CA ALA A 71 -5.46 -2.15 -0.09
C ALA A 71 -4.28 -2.67 -0.92
N GLY A 72 -3.09 -2.78 -0.33
CA GLY A 72 -1.90 -3.33 -1.00
C GLY A 72 -1.99 -4.81 -1.38
N ARG A 73 -2.88 -5.59 -0.75
CA ARG A 73 -3.13 -7.00 -1.10
C ARG A 73 -4.14 -7.21 -2.22
N LYS A 74 -4.98 -6.21 -2.49
CA LYS A 74 -6.06 -6.28 -3.48
C LYS A 74 -5.69 -5.82 -4.88
N ALA A 75 -4.64 -5.00 -5.00
CA ALA A 75 -4.14 -4.60 -6.31
C ALA A 75 -3.52 -5.78 -7.06
#